data_AF-H2BRR6-F1
#
_entry.id   AF-H2BRR6-F1
#
_cell.length_a   1.000
_cell.length_b   1.000
_cell.length_c   1.000
_cell.angle_alpha   90.00
_cell.angle_beta   90.00
_cell.angle_gamma   90.00
#
_symmetry.space_group_name_H-M   'P 1'
#
loop_
_entity.id
_entity.type
_entity.pdbx_description
1 polymer ?
#
loop_
_entity_poly.entity_id
_entity_poly.type
_entity_poly.pdbx_seq_one_letter_code
_entity_poly.pdbx_strand_id
1 'polypeptide(L)'
;MKKLLLLVLSAFCLGACSVDPVETDPIDAQLVVMDAVFEINGCSVTTFNYADAGRIEVRNDLEFIYLKIIANGDYDLVQSNLHIDADISGFPTTRNGGIIINKMDNQRSFNPAVQEYTYQFPLNSFGDSFLVGAHTGFQLGKKKYNFWAGDLSGNQWSYFEYNLYEHPNAGADKSREITFSAAQALSSWDEVRKVYVGMLDPGVPKGVKVGTFDPSIWDLINRFNHPTLGGVGKYTTVYTIGEGDCTDSVTLTLNVVAD
;
A
#
# COMPACT_ATOMS: atom_id res chain seq x y z
N MET A 1 20.89 -29.73 55.02
CA MET A 1 21.58 -28.91 56.05
C MET A 1 21.03 -27.49 55.98
N LYS A 2 20.66 -26.95 57.16
CA LYS A 2 20.46 -25.55 57.53
C LYS A 2 19.47 -24.69 56.72
N LYS A 3 18.23 -24.71 57.22
CA LYS A 3 17.33 -23.55 57.27
C LYS A 3 17.95 -22.48 58.20
N LEU A 4 17.91 -21.21 57.81
CA LEU A 4 18.21 -20.09 58.70
C LEU A 4 16.94 -19.24 58.86
N LEU A 5 16.40 -19.29 60.08
CA LEU A 5 15.49 -18.31 60.66
C LEU A 5 16.23 -16.97 60.76
N LEU A 6 15.55 -15.84 60.56
CA LEU A 6 15.54 -14.82 61.60
C LEU A 6 14.26 -13.97 61.53
N LEU A 7 13.79 -13.66 62.74
CA LEU A 7 12.52 -13.12 63.18
C LEU A 7 12.79 -11.70 63.71
N VAL A 8 11.73 -10.99 64.12
CA VAL A 8 11.71 -9.78 65.00
C VAL A 8 11.78 -8.47 64.18
N LEU A 9 10.96 -7.42 64.39
CA LEU A 9 9.82 -7.10 65.25
C LEU A 9 9.49 -5.61 64.99
N SER A 10 8.29 -5.19 65.38
CA SER A 10 7.96 -3.86 65.95
C SER A 10 7.16 -2.91 65.07
N ALA A 11 5.97 -2.65 65.60
CA ALA A 11 4.97 -1.68 65.21
C ALA A 11 5.28 -0.26 65.76
N PHE A 12 4.39 0.67 65.43
CA PHE A 12 4.20 2.04 65.93
C PHE A 12 5.04 3.15 65.29
N CYS A 13 4.39 4.03 64.52
CA CYS A 13 3.88 5.28 65.07
C CYS A 13 2.99 6.05 64.07
N LEU A 14 2.05 6.78 64.68
CA LEU A 14 1.00 7.60 64.09
C LEU A 14 1.54 8.92 63.54
N GLY A 15 0.85 9.44 62.52
CA GLY A 15 0.32 10.80 62.52
C GLY A 15 1.26 11.98 62.29
N ALA A 16 1.31 12.44 61.04
CA ALA A 16 1.27 13.87 60.72
C ALA A 16 0.75 14.04 59.28
N CYS A 17 -0.42 14.63 59.13
CA CYS A 17 -0.90 15.15 57.85
C CYS A 17 -0.13 16.45 57.56
N SER A 18 0.87 16.39 56.68
CA SER A 18 1.30 17.58 55.94
C SER A 18 0.33 17.73 54.79
N VAL A 19 -0.42 18.84 54.76
CA VAL A 19 -1.15 19.27 53.57
C VAL A 19 -0.13 19.89 52.62
N ASP A 20 0.42 19.07 51.73
CA ASP A 20 1.20 19.59 50.61
C ASP A 20 0.24 20.27 49.61
N PRO A 21 0.63 21.41 49.02
CA PRO A 21 -0.21 22.17 48.13
C PRO A 21 -0.58 21.32 46.90
N VAL A 22 -1.86 21.36 46.52
CA VAL A 22 -2.34 20.86 45.25
C VAL A 22 -1.60 21.62 44.15
N GLU A 23 -0.52 21.04 43.67
CA GLU A 23 0.00 21.30 42.34
C GLU A 23 -1.06 20.78 41.37
N THR A 24 -1.79 21.71 40.76
CA THR A 24 -2.54 21.46 39.56
C THR A 24 -1.55 21.06 38.47
N ASP A 25 -1.33 19.76 38.33
CA ASP A 25 -0.74 19.21 37.13
C ASP A 25 -1.57 19.70 35.93
N PRO A 26 -0.93 20.19 34.85
CA PRO A 26 -1.63 20.41 33.61
C PRO A 26 -2.20 19.06 33.19
N ILE A 27 -3.51 19.02 32.94
CA ILE A 27 -4.14 17.92 32.22
C ILE A 27 -3.34 17.80 30.94
N ASP A 28 -2.48 16.78 30.91
CA ASP A 28 -1.81 16.28 29.75
C ASP A 28 -2.96 15.91 28.81
N ALA A 29 -3.29 16.83 27.91
CA ALA A 29 -4.15 16.57 26.79
C ALA A 29 -3.36 15.61 25.90
N GLN A 30 -3.33 14.34 26.33
CA GLN A 30 -3.06 13.24 25.43
C GLN A 30 -4.10 13.38 24.34
N LEU A 31 -3.65 13.97 23.23
CA LEU A 31 -4.19 13.70 21.92
C LEU A 31 -4.31 12.18 21.84
N VAL A 32 -5.52 11.68 22.07
CA VAL A 32 -5.89 10.33 21.69
C VAL A 32 -5.79 10.37 20.18
N VAL A 33 -4.60 10.08 19.66
CA VAL A 33 -4.39 9.72 18.27
C VAL A 33 -5.15 8.42 18.11
N MET A 34 -6.42 8.54 17.72
CA MET A 34 -7.16 7.42 17.17
C MET A 34 -6.51 7.12 15.83
N ASP A 35 -5.49 6.27 15.85
CA ASP A 35 -4.99 5.53 14.69
C ASP A 35 -6.12 4.63 14.19
N ALA A 36 -7.06 5.24 13.48
CA ALA A 36 -7.96 4.50 12.62
C ALA A 36 -7.13 4.15 11.40
N VAL A 37 -6.50 2.98 11.45
CA VAL A 37 -5.88 2.36 10.28
C VAL A 37 -7.01 2.12 9.28
N PHE A 38 -7.05 2.93 8.22
CA PHE A 38 -7.88 2.63 7.07
C PHE A 38 -7.10 1.59 6.27
N GLU A 39 -7.55 0.33 6.31
CA GLU A 39 -7.01 -0.70 5.42
C GLU A 39 -7.40 -0.34 3.99
N ILE A 40 -6.44 0.26 3.29
CA ILE A 40 -6.52 0.47 1.87
C ILE A 40 -6.23 -0.89 1.24
N ASN A 41 -7.30 -1.60 0.89
CA ASN A 41 -7.25 -2.96 0.35
C ASN A 41 -6.54 -3.07 -1.03
N GLY A 42 -6.13 -1.95 -1.64
CA GLY A 42 -5.40 -1.82 -2.90
C GLY A 42 -4.03 -2.48 -3.00
N CYS A 43 -3.45 -2.81 -1.85
CA CYS A 43 -2.00 -3.05 -1.72
C CYS A 43 -1.66 -4.51 -1.42
N SER A 44 -2.66 -5.39 -1.54
CA SER A 44 -2.53 -6.78 -1.12
C SER A 44 -1.79 -7.59 -2.17
N VAL A 45 -0.79 -8.33 -1.73
CA VAL A 45 -0.12 -9.34 -2.56
C VAL A 45 -0.82 -10.67 -2.36
N THR A 46 -1.42 -11.20 -3.42
CA THR A 46 -1.97 -12.57 -3.41
C THR A 46 -0.87 -13.55 -3.77
N THR A 47 -0.69 -14.59 -2.96
CA THR A 47 0.41 -15.56 -3.13
C THR A 47 -0.13 -16.95 -3.39
N PHE A 48 0.42 -17.65 -4.40
CA PHE A 48 0.15 -19.06 -4.67
C PHE A 48 1.46 -19.85 -4.76
N ASN A 49 1.48 -21.09 -4.27
CA ASN A 49 2.71 -21.87 -4.16
C ASN A 49 2.88 -22.88 -5.32
N TYR A 50 4.12 -23.06 -5.75
CA TYR A 50 4.57 -24.14 -6.63
C TYR A 50 5.07 -25.32 -5.79
N ALA A 51 4.21 -25.85 -4.91
CA ALA A 51 4.63 -26.71 -3.81
C ALA A 51 5.80 -26.06 -3.02
N ASP A 52 6.85 -26.81 -2.70
CA ASP A 52 7.99 -26.29 -1.92
C ASP A 52 9.03 -25.56 -2.78
N ALA A 53 8.95 -25.65 -4.11
CA ALA A 53 10.00 -25.16 -5.01
C ALA A 53 10.00 -23.63 -5.22
N GLY A 54 8.85 -22.99 -5.01
CA GLY A 54 8.69 -21.56 -5.22
C GLY A 54 7.28 -21.08 -4.98
N ARG A 55 7.04 -19.80 -5.28
CA ARG A 55 5.71 -19.17 -5.25
C ARG A 55 5.56 -18.15 -6.37
N ILE A 56 4.33 -17.77 -6.65
CA ILE A 56 3.96 -16.63 -7.48
C ILE A 56 3.20 -15.63 -6.63
N GLU A 57 3.63 -14.37 -6.70
CA GLU A 57 3.03 -13.22 -6.06
C GLU A 57 2.34 -12.38 -7.13
N VAL A 58 1.07 -12.04 -6.91
CA VAL A 58 0.24 -11.27 -7.83
C VAL A 58 -0.23 -10.00 -7.14
N ARG A 59 -0.03 -8.87 -7.80
CA ARG A 59 -0.49 -7.55 -7.37
C ARG A 59 -0.82 -6.68 -8.58
N ASN A 60 -1.61 -5.63 -8.38
CA ASN A 60 -1.81 -4.59 -9.39
C ASN A 60 -1.56 -3.19 -8.78
N ASP A 61 -1.19 -2.24 -9.64
CA ASP A 61 -1.28 -0.81 -9.35
C ASP A 61 -2.34 -0.18 -10.28
N LEU A 62 -2.27 1.14 -10.51
CA LEU A 62 -3.19 1.86 -11.40
C LEU A 62 -2.98 1.57 -12.89
N GLU A 63 -1.80 1.09 -13.28
CA GLU A 63 -1.40 0.95 -14.68
C GLU A 63 -1.14 -0.49 -15.09
N PHE A 64 -0.69 -1.33 -14.15
CA PHE A 64 -0.16 -2.65 -14.43
C PHE A 64 -0.57 -3.70 -13.41
N ILE A 65 -0.55 -4.94 -13.89
CA ILE A 65 -0.58 -6.16 -13.09
C ILE A 65 0.82 -6.76 -13.11
N TYR A 66 1.30 -7.17 -11.94
CA TYR A 66 2.59 -7.81 -11.76
C TYR A 66 2.41 -9.25 -11.29
N LEU A 67 3.00 -10.18 -12.03
CA LEU A 67 3.10 -11.59 -11.66
C LEU A 67 4.57 -11.91 -11.41
N LYS A 68 4.97 -11.91 -10.14
CA LYS A 68 6.35 -12.16 -9.71
C LYS A 68 6.50 -13.62 -9.28
N ILE A 69 7.34 -14.37 -9.98
CA ILE A 69 7.68 -15.75 -9.64
C ILE A 69 8.99 -15.73 -8.86
N ILE A 70 9.03 -16.45 -7.73
CA ILE A 70 10.18 -16.50 -6.82
C ILE A 70 10.47 -17.98 -6.50
N ALA A 71 11.70 -18.41 -6.73
CA ALA A 71 12.18 -19.72 -6.28
C ALA A 71 12.49 -19.71 -4.78
N ASN A 72 12.23 -20.83 -4.10
CA ASN A 72 12.49 -20.97 -2.67
C ASN A 72 13.82 -21.69 -2.43
N GLY A 73 14.61 -21.24 -1.44
CA GLY A 73 15.82 -21.93 -1.00
C GLY A 73 16.86 -22.09 -2.12
N ASP A 74 17.29 -23.32 -2.35
CA ASP A 74 18.31 -23.67 -3.35
C ASP A 74 17.74 -23.95 -4.75
N TYR A 75 16.44 -23.73 -4.96
CA TYR A 75 15.85 -23.86 -6.29
C TYR A 75 16.19 -22.64 -7.15
N ASP A 76 16.37 -22.83 -8.46
CA ASP A 76 16.38 -21.75 -9.45
C ASP A 76 15.27 -21.93 -10.50
N LEU A 77 14.75 -20.83 -11.03
CA LEU A 77 13.85 -20.78 -12.17
C LEU A 77 14.61 -21.05 -13.47
N VAL A 78 14.15 -22.05 -14.23
CA VAL A 78 14.70 -22.38 -15.57
C VAL A 78 13.70 -22.11 -16.68
N GLN A 79 12.41 -22.11 -16.37
CA GLN A 79 11.35 -21.85 -17.34
C GLN A 79 10.09 -21.33 -16.62
N SER A 80 9.34 -20.45 -17.27
CA SER A 80 7.97 -20.12 -16.86
C SER A 80 7.04 -20.07 -18.08
N ASN A 81 5.81 -20.52 -17.89
CA ASN A 81 4.74 -20.48 -18.88
C ASN A 81 3.47 -19.97 -18.17
N LEU A 82 2.97 -18.81 -18.59
CA LEU A 82 1.76 -18.19 -18.05
C LEU A 82 0.71 -18.04 -19.15
N HIS A 83 -0.54 -18.31 -18.80
CA HIS A 83 -1.72 -18.02 -19.60
C HIS A 83 -2.68 -17.25 -18.73
N ILE A 84 -3.24 -16.16 -19.25
CA ILE A 84 -4.17 -15.31 -18.50
C ILE A 84 -5.42 -15.15 -19.37
N ASP A 85 -6.58 -15.39 -18.79
CA ASP A 85 -7.85 -15.25 -19.50
C ASP A 85 -8.97 -14.88 -18.52
N ALA A 86 -10.08 -14.35 -19.02
CA ALA A 86 -11.25 -14.04 -18.21
C ALA A 86 -12.02 -15.31 -17.81
N ASP A 87 -11.90 -16.38 -18.60
CA ASP A 87 -12.61 -17.64 -18.36
C ASP A 87 -11.76 -18.86 -18.73
N ILE A 88 -12.03 -20.00 -18.08
CA ILE A 88 -11.29 -21.24 -18.29
C ILE A 88 -11.40 -21.76 -19.74
N SER A 89 -12.47 -21.40 -20.47
CA SER A 89 -12.63 -21.77 -21.88
C SER A 89 -11.59 -21.12 -22.81
N GLY A 90 -10.97 -20.02 -22.38
CA GLY A 90 -9.87 -19.39 -23.12
C GLY A 90 -8.53 -20.09 -22.94
N PHE A 91 -8.42 -21.02 -22.00
CA PHE A 91 -7.17 -21.74 -21.76
C PHE A 91 -6.90 -22.75 -22.90
N PRO A 92 -5.64 -22.88 -23.34
CA PRO A 92 -5.27 -23.78 -24.42
C PRO A 92 -5.34 -25.24 -23.98
N THR A 93 -6.53 -25.84 -23.97
CA THR A 93 -6.76 -27.20 -23.48
C THR A 93 -6.86 -28.23 -24.61
N THR A 94 -6.52 -29.47 -24.28
CA THR A 94 -6.79 -30.66 -25.10
C THR A 94 -8.27 -31.04 -25.01
N ARG A 95 -8.72 -31.96 -25.87
CA ARG A 95 -10.09 -32.50 -25.82
C ARG A 95 -10.46 -33.11 -24.46
N ASN A 96 -9.47 -33.58 -23.70
CA ASN A 96 -9.66 -34.17 -22.37
C ASN A 96 -9.55 -33.14 -21.24
N GLY A 97 -9.40 -31.84 -21.53
CA GLY A 97 -9.30 -30.76 -20.53
C GLY A 97 -7.91 -30.59 -19.89
N GLY A 98 -6.91 -31.35 -20.33
CA GLY A 98 -5.51 -31.11 -19.94
C GLY A 98 -4.94 -29.93 -20.73
N ILE A 99 -4.11 -29.10 -20.11
CA ILE A 99 -3.54 -27.89 -20.70
C ILE A 99 -2.38 -28.20 -21.69
N ILE A 100 -2.26 -27.41 -22.75
CA ILE A 100 -1.23 -27.52 -23.78
C ILE A 100 -0.17 -26.43 -23.50
N ILE A 101 0.85 -26.77 -22.70
CA ILE A 101 1.83 -25.80 -22.16
C ILE A 101 2.50 -24.95 -23.24
N ASN A 102 2.88 -25.55 -24.37
CA ASN A 102 3.56 -24.83 -25.46
C ASN A 102 2.65 -23.87 -26.26
N LYS A 103 1.35 -23.82 -25.93
CA LYS A 103 0.39 -22.86 -26.47
C LYS A 103 0.00 -21.76 -25.49
N MET A 104 0.59 -21.72 -24.29
CA MET A 104 0.38 -20.62 -23.35
C MET A 104 1.08 -19.35 -23.88
N ASP A 105 0.44 -18.19 -23.71
CA ASP A 105 0.87 -16.96 -24.37
C ASP A 105 2.24 -16.43 -23.90
N ASN A 106 2.51 -16.56 -22.59
CA ASN A 106 3.66 -15.92 -21.96
C ASN A 106 4.70 -16.97 -21.55
N GLN A 107 5.64 -17.25 -22.44
CA GLN A 107 6.70 -18.24 -22.21
C GLN A 107 8.07 -17.57 -22.08
N ARG A 108 8.85 -18.04 -21.10
CA ARG A 108 10.24 -17.63 -20.88
C ARG A 108 11.10 -18.81 -20.50
N SER A 109 12.33 -18.82 -20.99
CA SER A 109 13.39 -19.74 -20.58
C SER A 109 14.57 -18.94 -20.02
N PHE A 110 15.18 -19.44 -18.96
CA PHE A 110 16.26 -18.76 -18.26
C PHE A 110 17.56 -19.55 -18.41
N ASN A 111 18.57 -18.92 -19.00
CA ASN A 111 19.93 -19.46 -19.08
C ASN A 111 20.95 -18.31 -19.00
N PRO A 112 21.64 -18.11 -17.86
CA PRO A 112 21.59 -18.94 -16.65
C PRO A 112 20.21 -18.90 -15.95
N ALA A 113 19.98 -19.87 -15.07
CA ALA A 113 18.78 -19.88 -14.23
C ALA A 113 18.77 -18.67 -13.28
N VAL A 114 17.58 -18.25 -12.83
CA VAL A 114 17.39 -17.05 -12.02
C VAL A 114 16.57 -17.35 -10.76
N GLN A 115 16.70 -16.51 -9.72
CA GLN A 115 15.94 -16.68 -8.47
C GLN A 115 14.52 -16.11 -8.54
N GLU A 116 14.33 -15.07 -9.34
CA GLU A 116 13.02 -14.44 -9.52
C GLU A 116 12.84 -13.86 -10.92
N TYR A 117 11.59 -13.73 -11.34
CA TYR A 117 11.21 -13.06 -12.58
C TYR A 117 9.82 -12.45 -12.46
N THR A 118 9.65 -11.21 -12.95
CA THR A 118 8.38 -10.49 -12.92
C THR A 118 7.85 -10.30 -14.34
N TYR A 119 6.63 -10.77 -14.57
CA TYR A 119 5.83 -10.34 -15.71
C TYR A 119 5.05 -9.08 -15.36
N GLN A 120 4.89 -8.20 -16.34
CA GLN A 120 4.14 -6.96 -16.23
C GLN A 120 3.14 -6.90 -17.38
N PHE A 121 1.86 -6.71 -17.06
CA PHE A 121 0.77 -6.62 -18.03
C PHE A 121 0.00 -5.33 -17.84
N PRO A 122 -0.39 -4.61 -18.90
CA PRO A 122 -1.24 -3.43 -18.78
C PRO A 122 -2.59 -3.76 -18.14
N LEU A 123 -2.99 -3.00 -17.12
CA LEU A 123 -4.25 -3.23 -16.38
C LEU A 123 -5.48 -3.15 -17.27
N ASN A 124 -5.46 -2.24 -18.26
CA ASN A 124 -6.55 -2.02 -19.21
C ASN A 124 -6.90 -3.23 -20.10
N SER A 125 -6.11 -4.31 -20.03
CA SER A 125 -6.31 -5.53 -20.80
C SER A 125 -7.19 -6.56 -20.06
N PHE A 126 -7.60 -6.28 -18.81
CA PHE A 126 -8.31 -7.21 -17.94
C PHE A 126 -9.61 -6.59 -17.40
N GLY A 127 -10.58 -7.45 -17.05
CA GLY A 127 -11.74 -7.05 -16.26
C GLY A 127 -11.42 -7.01 -14.77
N ASP A 128 -12.46 -6.90 -13.93
CA ASP A 128 -12.32 -6.83 -12.47
C ASP A 128 -11.68 -8.09 -11.85
N SER A 129 -11.80 -9.24 -12.52
CA SER A 129 -11.08 -10.46 -12.19
C SER A 129 -10.63 -11.21 -13.44
N PHE A 130 -9.66 -12.10 -13.28
CA PHE A 130 -9.15 -12.98 -14.33
C PHE A 130 -8.54 -14.26 -13.74
N LEU A 131 -8.42 -15.28 -14.58
CA LEU A 131 -7.82 -16.56 -14.27
C LEU A 131 -6.39 -16.64 -14.78
N VAL A 132 -5.51 -17.28 -14.02
CA VAL A 132 -4.11 -17.48 -14.38
C VAL A 132 -3.74 -18.96 -14.32
N GLY A 133 -3.34 -19.50 -15.47
CA GLY A 133 -2.62 -20.78 -15.54
C GLY A 133 -1.13 -20.53 -15.44
N ALA A 134 -0.48 -21.06 -14.42
CA ALA A 134 0.93 -20.81 -14.17
C ALA A 134 1.71 -22.13 -14.03
N HIS A 135 2.52 -22.46 -15.03
CA HIS A 135 3.38 -23.64 -15.07
C HIS A 135 4.85 -23.28 -15.14
N THR A 136 5.61 -23.65 -14.12
CA THR A 136 6.99 -23.21 -13.95
C THR A 136 7.92 -24.39 -13.77
N GLY A 137 9.05 -24.33 -14.48
CA GLY A 137 10.16 -25.26 -14.36
C GLY A 137 11.20 -24.73 -13.39
N PHE A 138 11.57 -25.55 -12.41
CA PHE A 138 12.60 -25.26 -11.42
C PHE A 138 13.76 -26.25 -11.55
N GLN A 139 14.94 -25.86 -11.08
CA GLN A 139 16.07 -26.76 -10.90
C GLN A 139 16.56 -26.74 -9.45
N LEU A 140 17.03 -27.88 -8.95
CA LEU A 140 17.75 -28.01 -7.69
C LEU A 140 19.03 -28.80 -7.97
N GLY A 141 20.16 -28.10 -8.04
CA GLY A 141 21.41 -28.65 -8.56
C GLY A 141 21.26 -29.13 -10.01
N LYS A 142 21.39 -30.45 -10.24
CA LYS A 142 21.25 -31.04 -11.60
C LYS A 142 19.85 -31.57 -11.91
N LYS A 143 18.93 -31.58 -10.94
CA LYS A 143 17.58 -32.12 -11.11
C LYS A 143 16.63 -31.01 -11.53
N LYS A 144 15.68 -31.33 -12.42
CA LYS A 144 14.62 -30.41 -12.88
C LYS A 144 13.25 -30.90 -12.42
N TYR A 145 12.39 -29.96 -12.08
CA TYR A 145 11.03 -30.19 -11.61
C TYR A 145 10.08 -29.22 -12.32
N ASN A 146 8.81 -29.59 -12.42
CA ASN A 146 7.78 -28.74 -13.01
C ASN A 146 6.57 -28.74 -12.09
N PHE A 147 6.02 -27.56 -11.83
CA PHE A 147 4.91 -27.38 -10.92
C PHE A 147 3.88 -26.41 -11.50
N TRP A 148 2.63 -26.61 -11.10
CA TRP A 148 1.55 -25.65 -11.25
C TRP A 148 1.41 -24.85 -9.96
N ALA A 149 1.07 -23.56 -10.08
CA ALA A 149 0.57 -22.77 -8.96
C ALA A 149 -0.93 -22.58 -9.11
N GLY A 150 -1.64 -22.61 -7.98
CA GLY A 150 -3.07 -22.35 -7.93
C GLY A 150 -3.81 -23.26 -6.95
N ASP A 151 -4.97 -22.78 -6.49
CA ASP A 151 -5.89 -23.43 -5.58
C ASP A 151 -7.10 -24.05 -6.30
N LEU A 152 -7.37 -23.62 -7.54
CA LEU A 152 -8.36 -24.22 -8.43
C LEU A 152 -7.74 -25.35 -9.24
N SER A 153 -8.53 -26.39 -9.49
CA SER A 153 -8.07 -27.61 -10.16
C SER A 153 -8.68 -27.79 -11.55
N GLY A 154 -7.82 -28.07 -12.52
CA GLY A 154 -8.18 -28.61 -13.83
C GLY A 154 -7.84 -30.10 -13.94
N ASN A 155 -7.90 -30.66 -15.15
CA ASN A 155 -7.52 -32.05 -15.37
C ASN A 155 -5.99 -32.23 -15.36
N GLN A 156 -5.42 -32.51 -14.19
CA GLN A 156 -3.97 -32.67 -13.93
C GLN A 156 -3.14 -31.37 -13.99
N TRP A 157 -3.80 -30.23 -13.80
CA TRP A 157 -3.15 -28.92 -13.70
C TRP A 157 -3.92 -28.06 -12.70
N SER A 158 -3.31 -26.95 -12.27
CA SER A 158 -3.93 -26.00 -11.35
C SER A 158 -3.86 -24.59 -11.92
N TYR A 159 -4.77 -23.75 -11.44
CA TYR A 159 -4.86 -22.33 -11.79
C TYR A 159 -5.44 -21.58 -10.59
N PHE A 160 -5.47 -20.26 -10.67
CA PHE A 160 -6.09 -19.42 -9.65
C PHE A 160 -6.83 -18.26 -10.29
N GLU A 161 -7.78 -17.70 -9.54
CA GLU A 161 -8.42 -16.43 -9.86
C GLU A 161 -7.71 -15.30 -9.11
N TYR A 162 -7.57 -14.16 -9.78
CA TYR A 162 -7.13 -12.92 -9.16
C TYR A 162 -8.19 -11.84 -9.36
N ASN A 163 -8.57 -11.18 -8.28
CA ASN A 163 -9.44 -10.01 -8.29
C ASN A 163 -8.56 -8.77 -8.21
N LEU A 164 -8.79 -7.80 -9.09
CA LEU A 164 -8.08 -6.52 -9.03
C LEU A 164 -8.41 -5.81 -7.72
N TYR A 165 -7.37 -5.34 -7.04
CA TYR A 165 -7.55 -4.49 -5.88
C TYR A 165 -7.68 -3.03 -6.32
N GLU A 166 -8.59 -2.30 -5.67
CA GLU A 166 -8.72 -0.85 -5.86
C GLU A 166 -7.49 -0.13 -5.28
N HIS A 167 -6.61 0.35 -6.14
CA HIS A 167 -5.44 1.12 -5.72
C HIS A 167 -5.84 2.57 -5.39
N PRO A 168 -5.22 3.22 -4.37
CA PRO A 168 -5.38 4.65 -4.17
C PRO A 168 -5.12 5.42 -5.46
N ASN A 169 -6.01 6.36 -5.76
CA ASN A 169 -5.88 7.33 -6.82
C ASN A 169 -6.13 8.74 -6.26
N ALA A 170 -5.07 9.55 -6.19
CA ALA A 170 -5.07 10.92 -5.68
C ALA A 170 -5.64 11.92 -6.70
N GLY A 171 -5.85 11.49 -7.94
CA GLY A 171 -6.35 12.29 -9.05
C GLY A 171 -5.24 13.03 -9.80
N ALA A 172 -5.64 13.88 -10.75
CA ALA A 172 -4.70 14.65 -11.55
C ALA A 172 -4.26 15.94 -10.85
N ASP A 173 -3.06 16.43 -11.17
CA ASP A 173 -2.55 17.71 -10.68
C ASP A 173 -3.54 18.85 -10.95
N LYS A 174 -3.69 19.76 -9.96
CA LYS A 174 -4.62 20.89 -10.05
C LYS A 174 -4.01 22.17 -9.59
N SER A 175 -4.52 23.26 -10.16
CA SER A 175 -4.26 24.58 -9.65
C SER A 175 -5.53 25.41 -9.60
N ARG A 176 -5.56 26.36 -8.66
CA ARG A 176 -6.64 27.32 -8.48
C ARG A 176 -6.05 28.70 -8.23
N GLU A 177 -6.67 29.72 -8.78
CA GLU A 177 -6.31 31.12 -8.51
C GLU A 177 -7.29 31.75 -7.52
N ILE A 178 -6.77 32.56 -6.59
CA ILE A 178 -7.54 33.42 -5.70
C ILE A 178 -6.85 34.78 -5.54
N THR A 179 -7.60 35.82 -5.21
CA THR A 179 -7.03 37.13 -4.89
C THR A 179 -6.40 37.14 -3.51
N PHE A 180 -5.51 38.10 -3.26
CA PHE A 180 -4.86 38.29 -1.98
C PHE A 180 -5.87 38.56 -0.86
N SER A 181 -6.89 39.40 -1.10
CA SER A 181 -7.96 39.62 -0.12
C SER A 181 -8.75 38.34 0.19
N ALA A 182 -9.03 37.49 -0.81
CA ALA A 182 -9.69 36.22 -0.60
C ALA A 182 -8.81 35.24 0.19
N ALA A 183 -7.49 35.24 -0.04
CA ALA A 183 -6.54 34.43 0.73
C ALA A 183 -6.48 34.87 2.20
N GLN A 184 -6.46 36.19 2.46
CA GLN A 184 -6.49 36.74 3.83
C GLN A 184 -7.79 36.44 4.60
N ALA A 185 -8.90 36.26 3.88
CA ALA A 185 -10.18 35.92 4.49
C ALA A 185 -10.26 34.47 5.01
N LEU A 186 -9.30 33.61 4.65
CA LEU A 186 -9.18 32.25 5.19
C LEU A 186 -8.62 32.32 6.61
N SER A 187 -9.52 32.31 7.58
CA SER A 187 -9.25 32.60 9.00
C SER A 187 -8.71 31.41 9.79
N SER A 188 -8.80 30.19 9.25
CA SER A 188 -8.44 28.98 9.98
C SER A 188 -7.77 27.93 9.10
N TRP A 189 -7.05 27.02 9.78
CA TRP A 189 -6.44 25.85 9.17
C TRP A 189 -7.43 25.01 8.34
N ASP A 190 -8.65 24.84 8.85
CA ASP A 190 -9.67 24.02 8.18
C ASP A 190 -10.21 24.69 6.89
N GLU A 191 -10.31 26.02 6.87
CA GLU A 191 -10.71 26.77 5.66
C GLU A 191 -9.66 26.65 4.56
N VAL A 192 -8.37 26.76 4.91
CA VAL A 192 -7.29 26.55 3.95
C VAL A 192 -7.28 25.10 3.46
N ARG A 193 -7.39 24.12 4.36
CA ARG A 193 -7.50 22.70 3.99
C ARG A 193 -8.66 22.45 3.02
N LYS A 194 -9.83 23.05 3.27
CA LYS A 194 -11.01 22.93 2.39
C LYS A 194 -10.75 23.48 1.00
N VAL A 195 -9.96 24.55 0.85
CA VAL A 195 -9.55 25.05 -0.47
C VAL A 195 -8.76 23.99 -1.23
N TYR A 196 -7.77 23.35 -0.60
CA TYR A 196 -6.97 22.31 -1.23
C TYR A 196 -7.77 21.04 -1.53
N VAL A 197 -8.52 20.53 -0.56
CA VAL A 197 -9.40 19.35 -0.75
C VAL A 197 -10.48 19.61 -1.81
N GLY A 198 -10.90 20.86 -1.98
CA GLY A 198 -11.83 21.28 -3.03
C GLY A 198 -11.26 21.21 -4.44
N MET A 199 -9.94 21.11 -4.61
CA MET A 199 -9.30 20.93 -5.91
C MET A 199 -9.26 19.47 -6.35
N LEU A 200 -9.31 18.51 -5.41
CA LEU A 200 -9.23 17.07 -5.73
C LEU A 200 -10.36 16.62 -6.67
N ASP A 201 -10.02 15.72 -7.59
CA ASP A 201 -10.97 15.15 -8.53
C ASP A 201 -12.14 14.43 -7.82
N PRO A 202 -13.32 14.32 -8.47
CA PRO A 202 -14.41 13.52 -7.95
C PRO A 202 -13.98 12.07 -7.69
N GLY A 203 -14.37 11.50 -6.55
CA GLY A 203 -14.01 10.12 -6.19
C GLY A 203 -12.72 9.98 -5.39
N VAL A 204 -11.82 10.99 -5.40
CA VAL A 204 -10.64 10.98 -4.53
C VAL A 204 -11.10 11.04 -3.06
N PRO A 205 -10.67 10.08 -2.21
CA PRO A 205 -11.03 10.09 -0.79
C PRO A 205 -10.60 11.38 -0.10
N LYS A 206 -11.50 11.96 0.71
CA LYS A 206 -11.29 13.28 1.36
C LYS A 206 -11.29 13.13 2.88
N GLY A 207 -10.23 13.58 3.54
CA GLY A 207 -10.20 13.65 5.00
C GLY A 207 -8.80 13.59 5.57
N VAL A 208 -8.63 14.08 6.81
CA VAL A 208 -7.34 14.10 7.53
C VAL A 208 -6.86 12.69 7.88
N LYS A 209 -7.77 11.72 7.93
CA LYS A 209 -7.45 10.31 8.16
C LYS A 209 -7.19 9.50 6.88
N VAL A 210 -7.23 10.15 5.72
CA VAL A 210 -7.20 9.46 4.42
C VAL A 210 -6.06 9.94 3.52
N GLY A 211 -5.56 11.17 3.73
CA GLY A 211 -4.35 11.64 3.05
C GLY A 211 -3.62 12.74 3.80
N THR A 212 -2.33 12.87 3.49
CA THR A 212 -1.38 13.81 4.09
C THR A 212 -1.03 14.93 3.11
N PHE A 213 -0.59 16.07 3.64
CA PHE A 213 -0.13 17.21 2.86
C PHE A 213 1.34 17.45 3.16
N ASP A 214 2.18 17.56 2.13
CA ASP A 214 3.59 17.92 2.24
C ASP A 214 3.99 18.97 1.19
N PRO A 215 4.37 20.21 1.57
CA PRO A 215 4.32 20.77 2.92
C PRO A 215 2.93 20.73 3.55
N SER A 216 2.86 20.74 4.88
CA SER A 216 1.58 20.68 5.61
C SER A 216 0.75 21.96 5.39
N ILE A 217 -0.56 21.88 5.65
CA ILE A 217 -1.43 23.07 5.59
C ILE A 217 -0.95 24.17 6.54
N TRP A 218 -0.38 23.83 7.69
CA TRP A 218 0.22 24.82 8.60
C TRP A 218 1.45 25.49 8.01
N ASP A 219 2.31 24.73 7.32
CA ASP A 219 3.48 25.29 6.66
C ASP A 219 3.08 26.27 5.55
N LEU A 220 2.03 25.96 4.80
CA LEU A 220 1.47 26.87 3.79
C LEU A 220 0.92 28.17 4.41
N ILE A 221 0.21 28.07 5.54
CA ILE A 221 -0.30 29.24 6.29
C ILE A 221 0.87 30.08 6.82
N ASN A 222 1.86 29.45 7.44
CA ASN A 222 3.04 30.11 7.97
C ASN A 222 3.85 30.78 6.86
N ARG A 223 3.95 30.13 5.70
CA ARG A 223 4.55 30.68 4.49
C ARG A 223 3.81 31.92 4.01
N PHE A 224 2.49 31.87 3.93
CA PHE A 224 1.66 33.01 3.50
C PHE A 224 1.82 34.22 4.43
N ASN A 225 1.92 33.97 5.74
CA ASN A 225 2.08 35.01 6.76
C ASN A 225 3.54 35.44 7.00
N HIS A 226 4.50 34.89 6.25
CA HIS A 226 5.91 35.23 6.45
C HIS A 226 6.19 36.68 5.99
N PRO A 227 6.82 37.52 6.82
CA PRO A 227 6.91 38.97 6.57
C PRO A 227 7.65 39.36 5.28
N THR A 228 8.58 38.53 4.82
CA THR A 228 9.41 38.80 3.62
C THR A 228 9.19 37.82 2.47
N LEU A 229 8.47 36.73 2.71
CA LEU A 229 8.37 35.62 1.77
C LEU A 229 6.93 35.20 1.46
N GLY A 230 5.97 35.74 2.20
CA GLY A 230 4.55 35.50 2.05
C GLY A 230 3.86 36.46 1.07
N GLY A 231 2.53 36.42 1.09
CA GLY A 231 1.66 37.23 0.25
C GLY A 231 1.36 36.65 -1.13
N VAL A 232 1.47 37.45 -2.20
CA VAL A 232 1.18 36.96 -3.56
C VAL A 232 2.22 35.92 -4.00
N GLY A 233 1.78 34.87 -4.68
CA GLY A 233 2.66 33.78 -5.09
C GLY A 233 1.96 32.43 -5.18
N LYS A 234 2.76 31.39 -5.42
CA LYS A 234 2.28 30.00 -5.52
C LYS A 234 2.48 29.29 -4.19
N TYR A 235 1.42 28.62 -3.75
CA TYR A 235 1.39 27.81 -2.53
C TYR A 235 1.08 26.37 -2.95
N THR A 236 2.13 25.57 -3.09
CA THR A 236 2.06 24.20 -3.61
C THR A 236 2.25 23.20 -2.48
N THR A 237 1.43 22.15 -2.49
CA THR A 237 1.56 20.98 -1.62
C THR A 237 1.30 19.72 -2.43
N VAL A 238 1.91 18.62 -2.00
CA VAL A 238 1.61 17.28 -2.49
C VAL A 238 0.59 16.66 -1.54
N TYR A 239 -0.56 16.27 -2.08
CA TYR A 239 -1.55 15.49 -1.36
C TYR A 239 -1.34 14.01 -1.65
N THR A 240 -1.01 13.23 -0.61
CA THR A 240 -0.73 11.80 -0.74
C THR A 240 -1.81 11.00 -0.02
N ILE A 241 -2.34 9.99 -0.68
CA ILE A 241 -3.25 8.97 -0.09
C ILE A 241 -2.58 7.60 -0.19
N GLY A 242 -2.96 6.67 0.67
CA GLY A 242 -2.27 5.37 0.75
C GLY A 242 -1.31 5.26 1.93
N GLU A 243 -0.69 4.09 2.07
CA GLU A 243 0.36 3.82 3.05
C GLU A 243 1.49 3.00 2.42
N GLY A 244 2.74 3.27 2.84
CA GLY A 244 3.92 2.55 2.37
C GLY A 244 4.12 2.62 0.85
N ASP A 245 4.37 1.46 0.24
CA ASP A 245 4.61 1.32 -1.21
C ASP A 245 3.33 1.45 -2.05
N CYS A 246 2.18 1.65 -1.40
CA CYS A 246 0.87 1.73 -2.03
C CYS A 246 0.26 3.09 -1.74
N THR A 247 0.94 4.10 -2.28
CA THR A 247 0.52 5.50 -2.21
C THR A 247 0.31 6.04 -3.60
N ASP A 248 -0.58 7.01 -3.71
CA ASP A 248 -0.67 7.87 -4.88
C ASP A 248 -0.69 9.32 -4.43
N SER A 249 -0.14 10.20 -5.26
CA SER A 249 0.12 11.59 -4.90
C SER A 249 -0.25 12.53 -6.02
N VAL A 250 -0.81 13.68 -5.63
CA VAL A 250 -1.20 14.74 -6.55
C VAL A 250 -0.61 16.07 -6.11
N THR A 251 -0.15 16.87 -7.07
CA THR A 251 0.33 18.22 -6.82
C THR A 251 -0.82 19.21 -6.88
N LEU A 252 -1.04 19.93 -5.78
CA LEU A 252 -2.07 20.94 -5.65
C LEU A 252 -1.45 22.32 -5.46
N THR A 253 -1.79 23.26 -6.33
CA THR A 253 -1.23 24.63 -6.29
C THR A 253 -2.30 25.69 -6.15
N LEU A 254 -2.23 26.48 -5.08
CA LEU A 254 -3.02 27.70 -4.92
C LEU A 254 -2.19 28.90 -5.37
N ASN A 255 -2.62 29.58 -6.43
CA ASN A 255 -2.01 30.80 -6.93
C ASN A 255 -2.70 32.01 -6.29
N VAL A 256 -2.00 32.75 -5.44
CA VAL A 256 -2.50 34.00 -4.86
C VAL A 256 -1.99 35.16 -5.70
N VAL A 257 -2.91 35.93 -6.28
CA VAL A 257 -2.60 37.10 -7.10
C VAL A 257 -3.00 38.40 -6.38
N ALA A 258 -2.46 39.53 -6.83
CA ALA A 258 -2.90 40.83 -6.35
C ALA A 258 -4.39 41.06 -6.69
N ASP A 259 -5.06 41.89 -5.89
CA ASP A 259 -6.45 42.31 -6.14
C ASP A 259 -6.59 43.16 -7.41
#